data_AF-A0A0T6LLJ5-F1
#
_entry.id   AF-A0A0T6LLJ5-F1
#
_cell.length_a   1.000
_cell.length_b   1.000
_cell.length_c   1.000
_cell.angle_alpha   90.00
_cell.angle_beta   90.00
_cell.angle_gamma   90.00
#
_symmetry.space_group_name_H-M   'P 1'
#
loop_
_entity.id
_entity.type
_entity.pdbx_description
1 polymer ?
#
loop_
_entity_poly.entity_id
_entity_poly.type
_entity_poly.pdbx_seq_one_letter_code
_entity_poly.pdbx_strand_id
1 'polypeptide(L)'
;MGATGRTDRPGPGEGSDVSPRWTLIAVSADSPVTRSTVPLPRGGVPTVAVVQYELLVGAPHVLTQDDVLFLSWLERQPDADRLTGPERTALRDEFFARPRACLRTSPLPKKYGFGLLLDEHERVALCPVESAEYRRLVGGEGPARVVRAMRTRRPSRG
;
A
#
# COMPACT_ATOMS: atom_id res chain seq x y z
N MET A 1 2.95 42.67 -51.73
CA MET A 1 3.98 41.66 -51.44
C MET A 1 4.28 41.70 -49.94
N GLY A 2 4.16 40.56 -49.24
CA GLY A 2 4.48 40.38 -47.81
C GLY A 2 3.36 40.83 -46.86
N ALA A 3 2.44 40.00 -46.34
CA ALA A 3 2.49 38.71 -45.63
C ALA A 3 2.85 38.80 -44.13
N THR A 4 2.24 37.88 -43.36
CA THR A 4 2.35 37.58 -41.91
C THR A 4 1.42 38.44 -41.03
N GLY A 5 0.29 37.96 -40.50
CA GLY A 5 -0.05 36.60 -40.06
C GLY A 5 0.33 36.42 -38.59
N ARG A 6 -0.40 37.07 -37.66
CA ARG A 6 -0.30 36.75 -36.23
C ARG A 6 -1.11 35.49 -35.96
N THR A 7 -0.41 34.37 -35.82
CA THR A 7 -0.94 33.15 -35.26
C THR A 7 -1.31 33.37 -33.80
N ASP A 8 -2.58 33.09 -33.51
CA ASP A 8 -3.14 32.86 -32.19
C ASP A 8 -2.32 31.79 -31.47
N ARG A 9 -1.90 32.09 -30.24
CA ARG A 9 -1.11 31.19 -29.40
C ARG A 9 -2.11 30.54 -28.42
N PRO A 10 -2.51 29.28 -28.57
CA PRO A 10 -3.28 28.63 -27.53
C PRO A 10 -2.40 28.50 -26.28
N GLY A 11 -2.92 28.99 -25.15
CA GLY A 11 -2.28 28.88 -23.84
C GLY A 11 -2.10 27.43 -23.40
N PRO A 12 -1.13 27.14 -22.51
CA PRO A 12 -0.90 25.79 -22.02
C PRO A 12 -2.15 25.28 -21.31
N GLY A 13 -2.66 24.14 -21.77
CA GLY A 13 -3.80 23.47 -21.17
C GLY A 13 -3.47 23.02 -19.75
N GLU A 14 -4.14 23.61 -18.77
CA GLU A 14 -4.26 23.03 -17.44
C GLU A 14 -5.42 22.02 -17.44
N GLY A 15 -5.18 20.90 -18.13
CA GLY A 15 -5.87 19.66 -17.83
C GLY A 15 -5.24 19.08 -16.57
N SER A 16 -5.81 19.34 -15.40
CA SER A 16 -5.57 18.51 -14.23
C SER A 16 -6.21 17.14 -14.49
N ASP A 17 -5.54 16.35 -15.31
CA ASP A 17 -5.85 14.94 -15.49
C ASP A 17 -5.39 14.22 -14.22
N VAL A 18 -6.24 14.24 -13.19
CA VAL A 18 -6.11 13.36 -12.03
C VAL A 18 -6.53 11.95 -12.47
N SER A 19 -5.80 11.40 -13.45
CA SER A 19 -5.90 9.99 -13.78
C SER A 19 -5.68 9.18 -12.50
N PRO A 20 -6.54 8.19 -12.20
CA PRO A 20 -6.34 7.32 -11.07
C PRO A 20 -5.05 6.53 -11.32
N ARG A 21 -4.02 6.89 -10.55
CA ARG A 21 -2.67 6.33 -10.70
C ARG A 21 -2.47 5.23 -9.66
N TRP A 22 -1.91 4.12 -10.12
CA TRP A 22 -1.39 3.09 -9.23
C TRP A 22 -0.42 3.72 -8.23
N THR A 23 -0.28 3.13 -7.05
CA THR A 23 0.65 3.60 -6.02
C THR A 23 1.47 2.44 -5.51
N LEU A 24 2.80 2.55 -5.59
CA LEU A 24 3.71 1.65 -4.91
C LEU A 24 4.09 2.26 -3.56
N ILE A 25 3.70 1.61 -2.47
CA ILE A 25 4.31 1.82 -1.15
C ILE A 25 5.62 1.03 -1.13
N ALA A 26 6.70 1.70 -1.50
CA ALA A 26 8.05 1.14 -1.51
C ALA A 26 8.57 0.92 -0.08
N VAL A 27 9.50 -0.03 0.04
CA VAL A 27 10.17 -0.37 1.29
C VAL A 27 10.79 0.88 1.93
N SER A 28 10.73 0.95 3.26
CA SER A 28 11.24 2.07 4.04
C SER A 28 12.70 2.37 3.70
N ALA A 29 13.04 3.65 3.58
CA ALA A 29 14.40 4.09 3.21
C ALA A 29 15.46 3.70 4.26
N ASP A 30 15.06 3.40 5.50
CA ASP A 30 15.95 2.95 6.58
C ASP A 30 15.93 1.42 6.78
N SER A 31 15.25 0.67 5.90
CA SER A 31 15.23 -0.79 5.96
C SER A 31 16.52 -1.37 5.36
N PRO A 32 17.27 -2.21 6.10
CA PRO A 32 18.45 -2.89 5.56
C PRO A 32 18.10 -4.10 4.66
N VAL A 33 16.81 -4.34 4.42
CA VAL A 33 16.32 -5.57 3.80
C VAL A 33 16.48 -5.49 2.28
N THR A 34 17.29 -6.39 1.73
CA THR A 34 17.57 -6.52 0.28
C THR A 34 16.84 -7.68 -0.38
N ARG A 35 16.18 -8.54 0.40
CA ARG A 35 15.32 -9.63 -0.05
C ARG A 35 14.09 -9.73 0.82
N SER A 36 12.94 -9.92 0.21
CA SER A 36 11.71 -10.15 0.93
C SER A 36 11.79 -11.40 1.81
N THR A 37 11.20 -11.35 3.00
CA THR A 37 11.22 -12.46 3.97
C THR A 37 9.81 -12.73 4.44
N VAL A 38 9.35 -13.97 4.28
CA VAL A 38 8.03 -14.40 4.76
C VAL A 38 7.95 -14.19 6.29
N PRO A 39 6.99 -13.41 6.79
CA PRO A 39 6.83 -13.22 8.23
C PRO A 39 6.48 -14.53 8.93
N LEU A 40 7.04 -14.75 10.12
CA LEU A 40 6.73 -15.91 10.95
C LEU A 40 5.88 -15.52 12.18
N PRO A 41 5.01 -16.42 12.66
CA PRO A 41 4.30 -16.23 13.92
C PRO A 41 5.25 -16.00 15.09
N ARG A 42 4.81 -15.24 16.09
CA ARG A 42 5.60 -14.99 17.31
C ARG A 42 4.95 -15.71 18.47
N GLY A 43 5.62 -16.73 19.02
CA GLY A 43 5.08 -17.51 20.14
C GLY A 43 3.78 -18.23 19.80
N GLY A 44 3.63 -18.71 18.56
CA GLY A 44 2.41 -19.38 18.08
C GLY A 44 1.26 -18.45 17.69
N VAL A 45 1.38 -17.14 17.92
CA VAL A 45 0.34 -16.16 17.57
C VAL A 45 0.71 -15.44 16.26
N PRO A 46 -0.21 -15.38 15.26
CA PRO A 46 0.00 -14.59 14.05
C PRO A 46 0.22 -13.12 14.39
N THR A 47 1.30 -12.54 13.86
CA THR A 47 1.54 -11.10 13.96
C THR A 47 0.77 -10.36 12.86
N VAL A 48 0.61 -9.03 12.97
CA VAL A 48 0.03 -8.22 11.87
C VAL A 48 0.73 -8.47 10.53
N ALA A 49 2.06 -8.67 10.55
CA ALA A 49 2.82 -8.95 9.34
C ALA A 49 2.42 -10.30 8.72
N VAL A 50 2.23 -11.33 9.55
CA VAL A 50 1.82 -12.67 9.11
C VAL A 50 0.44 -12.59 8.48
N VAL A 51 -0.53 -12.03 9.20
CA VAL A 51 -1.92 -11.92 8.71
C VAL A 51 -1.98 -11.13 7.41
N GLN A 52 -1.32 -9.98 7.31
CA GLN A 52 -1.31 -9.18 6.07
C GLN A 52 -0.60 -9.90 4.93
N TYR A 53 0.47 -10.66 5.20
CA TYR A 53 1.15 -11.45 4.18
C TYR A 53 0.24 -12.56 3.64
N GLU A 54 -0.40 -13.32 4.53
CA GLU A 54 -1.30 -14.43 4.18
C GLU A 54 -2.51 -13.95 3.38
N LEU A 55 -3.11 -12.81 3.76
CA LEU A 55 -4.21 -12.18 3.03
C LEU A 55 -3.83 -11.80 1.59
N LEU A 56 -2.55 -11.50 1.31
CA LEU A 56 -2.12 -10.90 0.04
C LEU A 56 -1.33 -11.85 -0.87
N VAL A 57 -0.60 -12.82 -0.32
CA VAL A 57 0.31 -13.69 -1.11
C VAL A 57 -0.42 -14.52 -2.17
N GLY A 58 -1.64 -14.98 -1.87
CA GLY A 58 -2.45 -15.79 -2.79
C GLY A 58 -3.52 -15.00 -3.54
N ALA A 59 -3.68 -13.71 -3.27
CA ALA A 59 -4.80 -12.91 -3.75
C ALA A 59 -4.38 -11.49 -4.16
N PRO A 60 -3.43 -11.34 -5.11
CA PRO A 60 -2.97 -10.03 -5.55
C PRO A 60 -4.14 -9.24 -6.18
N HIS A 61 -4.28 -7.98 -5.77
CA HIS A 61 -5.34 -7.07 -6.24
C HIS A 61 -6.77 -7.57 -6.04
N VAL A 62 -6.99 -8.41 -5.02
CA VAL A 62 -8.35 -8.81 -4.60
C VAL A 62 -8.84 -7.93 -3.46
N LEU A 63 -8.02 -7.74 -2.44
CA LEU A 63 -8.37 -6.99 -1.23
C LEU A 63 -7.92 -5.53 -1.36
N THR A 64 -8.80 -4.59 -1.01
CA THR A 64 -8.48 -3.16 -0.91
C THR A 64 -7.57 -2.88 0.30
N GLN A 65 -6.94 -1.71 0.32
CA GLN A 65 -6.19 -1.24 1.49
C GLN A 65 -7.04 -1.32 2.77
N ASP A 66 -8.30 -0.91 2.70
CA ASP A 66 -9.21 -0.93 3.84
C ASP A 66 -9.56 -2.36 4.24
N ASP A 67 -9.79 -3.26 3.28
CA ASP A 67 -9.98 -4.69 3.58
C ASP A 67 -8.78 -5.27 4.34
N VAL A 68 -7.55 -4.99 3.88
CA VAL A 68 -6.34 -5.47 4.54
C VAL A 68 -6.21 -4.91 5.96
N LEU A 69 -6.51 -3.62 6.16
CA LEU A 69 -6.47 -2.99 7.49
C LEU A 69 -7.52 -3.58 8.43
N PHE A 70 -8.75 -3.74 7.96
CA PHE A 70 -9.85 -4.27 8.76
C PHE A 70 -9.65 -5.76 9.07
N LEU A 71 -9.42 -6.60 8.06
CA LEU A 71 -9.24 -8.04 8.24
C LEU A 71 -8.02 -8.34 9.12
N SER A 72 -6.90 -7.63 8.94
CA SER A 72 -5.73 -7.84 9.80
C SER A 72 -5.94 -7.45 11.27
N TRP A 73 -6.89 -6.54 11.55
CA TRP A 73 -7.35 -6.25 12.90
C TRP A 73 -8.37 -7.28 13.40
N LEU A 74 -9.32 -7.68 12.55
CA LEU A 74 -10.41 -8.59 12.86
C LEU A 74 -9.90 -9.99 13.24
N GLU A 75 -8.98 -10.56 12.45
CA GLU A 75 -8.35 -11.87 12.71
C GLU A 75 -7.61 -11.95 14.05
N ARG A 76 -7.40 -10.80 14.70
CA ARG A 76 -6.75 -10.70 16.00
C ARG A 76 -7.72 -10.38 17.15
N GLN A 77 -9.02 -10.28 16.87
CA GLN A 77 -10.04 -10.11 17.89
C GLN A 77 -10.46 -11.46 18.48
N PRO A 78 -10.85 -11.50 19.77
CA PRO A 78 -11.52 -12.68 20.31
C PRO A 78 -12.82 -12.93 19.52
N ASP A 79 -13.11 -14.20 19.24
CA ASP A 79 -14.35 -14.67 18.59
C ASP A 79 -14.57 -14.20 17.13
N ALA A 80 -13.52 -13.78 16.42
CA ALA A 80 -13.63 -13.36 15.02
C ALA A 80 -14.27 -14.43 14.09
N ASP A 81 -14.05 -15.70 14.41
CA ASP A 81 -14.60 -16.88 13.73
C ASP A 81 -16.11 -17.05 13.93
N ARG A 82 -16.68 -16.44 14.98
CA ARG A 82 -18.10 -16.58 15.36
C ARG A 82 -19.00 -15.47 14.84
N LEU A 83 -18.42 -14.40 14.31
CA LEU A 83 -19.17 -13.24 13.83
C LEU A 83 -19.92 -13.56 12.54
N THR A 84 -21.22 -13.24 12.53
CA THR A 84 -22.07 -13.28 11.35
C THR A 84 -21.72 -12.16 10.36
N GLY A 85 -22.23 -12.27 9.12
CA GLY A 85 -22.04 -11.23 8.10
C GLY A 85 -22.45 -9.81 8.56
N PRO A 86 -23.66 -9.63 9.12
CA PRO A 86 -24.09 -8.32 9.64
C PRO A 86 -23.22 -7.78 10.78
N GLU A 87 -22.78 -8.64 11.71
CA GLU A 87 -21.89 -8.23 12.80
C GLU A 87 -20.53 -7.79 12.28
N ARG A 88 -19.98 -8.51 11.29
CA ARG A 88 -18.73 -8.12 10.62
C ARG A 88 -18.87 -6.76 9.94
N THR A 89 -19.99 -6.48 9.28
CA THR A 89 -20.26 -5.18 8.66
C THR A 89 -20.34 -4.07 9.71
N ALA A 90 -21.09 -4.27 10.80
CA ALA A 90 -21.20 -3.28 11.87
C ALA A 90 -19.84 -2.97 12.52
N LEU A 91 -19.02 -4.00 12.76
CA LEU A 91 -17.66 -3.84 13.27
C LEU A 91 -16.74 -3.13 12.28
N ARG A 92 -16.93 -3.35 10.97
CA ARG A 92 -16.20 -2.63 9.94
C ARG A 92 -16.51 -1.15 9.98
N ASP A 93 -17.78 -0.79 10.11
CA ASP A 93 -18.20 0.61 10.22
C ASP A 93 -17.64 1.27 11.48
N GLU A 94 -17.71 0.58 12.63
CA GLU A 94 -17.10 1.05 13.88
C GLU A 94 -15.57 1.18 13.76
N PHE A 95 -14.94 0.24 13.08
CA PHE A 95 -13.52 0.29 12.80
C PHE A 95 -13.19 1.55 11.97
N PHE A 96 -13.91 1.85 10.89
CA PHE A 96 -13.60 3.05 10.10
C PHE A 96 -14.17 4.37 10.63
N ALA A 97 -14.96 4.34 11.71
CA ALA A 97 -15.44 5.56 12.38
C ALA A 97 -14.32 6.42 12.99
N ARG A 98 -13.11 5.87 13.16
CA ARG A 98 -11.91 6.61 13.59
C ARG A 98 -10.83 6.55 12.51
N PRO A 99 -10.03 7.61 12.30
CA PRO A 99 -8.92 7.58 11.35
C PRO A 99 -7.97 6.41 11.62
N ARG A 100 -7.68 5.62 10.58
CA ARG A 100 -6.77 4.47 10.66
C ARG A 100 -5.41 4.77 10.07
N ALA A 101 -4.40 4.08 10.59
CA ALA A 101 -3.06 4.18 10.06
C ALA A 101 -3.02 3.57 8.65
N CYS A 102 -2.46 4.29 7.68
CA CYS A 102 -2.35 3.78 6.32
C CYS A 102 -1.33 2.63 6.22
N LEU A 103 -1.37 1.86 5.13
CA LEU A 103 -0.46 0.73 4.91
C LEU A 103 1.03 1.14 4.79
N ARG A 104 1.34 2.45 4.70
CA ARG A 104 2.72 2.95 4.87
C ARG A 104 3.29 2.64 6.25
N THR A 105 2.45 2.33 7.24
CA THR A 105 2.87 1.89 8.58
C THR A 105 3.00 0.37 8.71
N SER A 106 2.58 -0.39 7.69
CA SER A 106 2.61 -1.86 7.73
C SER A 106 4.03 -2.36 8.00
N PRO A 107 4.19 -3.42 8.83
CA PRO A 107 5.47 -4.09 9.00
C PRO A 107 6.05 -4.62 7.69
N LEU A 108 5.22 -4.97 6.71
CA LEU A 108 5.64 -5.59 5.45
C LEU A 108 6.67 -4.71 4.68
N PRO A 109 6.34 -3.47 4.29
CA PRO A 109 7.30 -2.57 3.65
C PRO A 109 8.30 -1.95 4.64
N LYS A 110 8.06 -2.04 5.95
CA LYS A 110 8.99 -1.50 6.95
C LYS A 110 10.13 -2.46 7.30
N LYS A 111 9.87 -3.76 7.36
CA LYS A 111 10.78 -4.75 7.97
C LYS A 111 10.94 -6.05 7.19
N TYR A 112 10.03 -6.38 6.27
CA TYR A 112 10.01 -7.69 5.60
C TYR A 112 10.34 -7.62 4.11
N GLY A 113 10.71 -6.46 3.58
CA GLY A 113 11.16 -6.32 2.19
C GLY A 113 10.06 -6.49 1.15
N PHE A 114 8.79 -6.31 1.53
CA PHE A 114 7.67 -6.31 0.59
C PHE A 114 7.15 -4.89 0.38
N GLY A 115 7.28 -4.37 -0.84
CA GLY A 115 6.47 -3.23 -1.26
C GLY A 115 4.98 -3.63 -1.35
N LEU A 116 4.10 -2.64 -1.30
CA LEU A 116 2.66 -2.84 -1.51
C LEU A 116 2.25 -2.05 -2.76
N LEU A 117 1.82 -2.75 -3.80
CA LEU A 117 1.36 -2.16 -5.03
C LEU A 117 -0.17 -2.04 -4.98
N LEU A 118 -0.67 -0.81 -4.98
CA LEU A 118 -2.08 -0.49 -5.00
C LEU A 118 -2.46 -0.12 -6.44
N ASP A 119 -3.51 -0.74 -6.95
CA ASP A 119 -4.09 -0.35 -8.25
C ASP A 119 -4.99 0.88 -8.12
N GLU A 120 -5.72 1.21 -9.19
CA GLU A 120 -6.66 2.33 -9.25
C GLU A 120 -7.84 2.23 -8.27
N HIS A 121 -8.14 1.02 -7.78
CA HIS A 121 -9.20 0.73 -6.83
C HIS A 121 -8.65 0.48 -5.41
N GLU A 122 -7.39 0.85 -5.18
CA GLU A 122 -6.67 0.62 -3.92
C GLU A 122 -6.53 -0.87 -3.56
N ARG A 123 -6.68 -1.79 -4.52
CA ARG A 123 -6.49 -3.24 -4.31
C ARG A 123 -5.02 -3.56 -4.29
N VAL A 124 -4.61 -4.33 -3.29
CA VAL A 124 -3.22 -4.47 -2.87
C VAL A 124 -2.62 -5.75 -3.42
N ALA A 125 -1.39 -5.67 -3.93
CA ALA A 125 -0.53 -6.81 -4.20
C ALA A 125 0.82 -6.66 -3.46
N LEU A 126 1.40 -7.79 -3.06
CA LEU A 126 2.78 -7.82 -2.56
C LEU A 126 3.75 -7.65 -3.72
N CYS A 127 4.71 -6.74 -3.57
CA CYS A 127 5.77 -6.51 -4.55
C CYS A 127 7.14 -6.73 -3.86
N PRO A 128 7.74 -7.93 -3.98
CA PRO A 128 9.03 -8.24 -3.35
C PRO A 128 10.14 -7.27 -3.81
N VAL A 129 10.98 -6.80 -2.89
CA VAL A 129 12.05 -5.81 -3.16
C VAL A 129 13.05 -6.27 -4.23
N GLU A 130 13.29 -7.57 -4.32
CA GLU A 130 14.18 -8.21 -5.30
C GLU A 130 13.56 -8.34 -6.70
N SER A 131 12.24 -8.20 -6.83
CA SER A 131 11.53 -8.41 -8.08
C SER A 131 11.90 -7.38 -9.14
N ALA A 132 11.79 -7.78 -10.42
CA ALA A 132 12.03 -6.87 -11.54
C ALA A 132 11.00 -5.74 -11.58
N GLU A 133 9.73 -6.04 -11.25
CA GLU A 133 8.67 -5.05 -11.18
C GLU A 133 8.97 -3.97 -10.13
N TYR A 134 9.34 -4.37 -8.91
CA TYR A 134 9.69 -3.41 -7.86
C TYR A 134 10.83 -2.48 -8.31
N ARG A 135 11.89 -3.04 -8.90
CA ARG A 135 13.05 -2.26 -9.37
C ARG A 135 12.66 -1.27 -10.48
N ARG A 136 11.84 -1.67 -11.45
CA ARG A 136 11.32 -0.78 -12.50
C ARG A 136 10.51 0.37 -11.91
N LEU A 137 9.50 0.05 -11.08
CA LEU A 137 8.62 1.05 -10.48
C LEU A 137 9.39 2.05 -9.62
N VAL A 138 10.30 1.58 -8.76
CA VAL A 138 11.16 2.45 -7.95
C VAL A 138 12.14 3.26 -8.80
N GLY A 139 12.58 2.73 -9.95
CA GLY A 139 13.38 3.42 -10.95
C GLY A 139 12.63 4.52 -11.73
N GLY A 140 11.32 4.67 -11.50
CA GLY A 140 10.47 5.64 -12.20
C GLY A 140 9.92 5.12 -13.52
N GLU A 141 10.07 3.84 -13.81
CA GLU A 141 9.46 3.20 -14.96
C GLU A 141 8.03 2.74 -14.62
N GLY A 142 7.05 3.24 -15.38
CA GLY A 142 5.65 2.80 -15.28
C GLY A 142 4.70 3.84 -14.66
N PRO A 143 3.40 3.50 -14.56
CA PRO A 143 2.36 4.46 -14.20
C PRO A 143 2.23 4.68 -12.68
N ALA A 144 2.92 3.88 -11.86
CA ALA A 144 2.71 3.91 -10.42
C ALA A 144 3.46 5.07 -9.77
N ARG A 145 2.74 5.87 -8.98
CA ARG A 145 3.35 6.81 -8.05
C ARG A 145 4.05 6.04 -6.93
N VAL A 146 5.33 6.31 -6.74
CA VAL A 146 6.09 5.69 -5.64
C VAL A 146 6.06 6.56 -4.39
N VAL A 147 5.60 5.98 -3.28
CA VAL A 147 5.69 6.57 -1.93
C VAL A 147 6.45 5.63 -1.02
N ARG A 148 7.21 6.16 -0.06
CA ARG A 148 7.97 5.32 0.90
C ARG A 148 7.13 4.96 2.12
N ALA A 149 7.28 3.74 2.62
CA ALA A 149 6.80 3.38 3.94
C ALA A 149 7.44 4.25 5.02
N MET A 150 6.77 4.37 6.17
CA MET A 150 7.25 5.16 7.29
C MET A 150 8.52 4.55 7.88
N ARG A 151 9.42 5.42 8.36
CA ARG A 151 10.68 5.02 9.00
C ARG A 151 10.42 4.04 10.15
N THR A 152 11.34 3.09 10.30
CA THR A 152 11.30 2.10 11.39
C THR A 152 11.86 2.67 12.68
N ARG A 153 12.86 3.55 12.59
CA ARG A 153 13.44 4.23 13.75
C ARG A 153 12.70 5.53 14.03
N ARG A 154 12.29 5.74 15.28
CA ARG A 154 11.90 7.09 15.75
C ARG A 154 13.17 7.94 15.69
N PRO A 155 13.16 9.15 15.09
CA PRO A 155 14.31 10.03 15.21
C PRO A 155 14.55 10.24 16.70
N SER A 156 15.75 9.90 17.16
CA SER A 156 16.18 10.20 18.52
C SER A 156 16.03 11.70 18.70
N ARG A 157 15.15 12.12 19.63
CA ARG A 157 15.22 13.49 20.14
C ARG A 157 16.55 13.56 20.89
N GLY A 158 17.48 14.33 20.32
CA GLY A 158 18.71 14.72 21.02
C GLY A 158 18.40 15.57 22.23
#